data_AF-A0A355G181-F1
#
_entry.id   AF-A0A355G181-F1
#
_cell.length_a   1.000
_cell.length_b   1.000
_cell.length_c   1.000
_cell.angle_alpha   90.00
_cell.angle_beta   90.00
_cell.angle_gamma   90.00
#
_symmetry.space_group_name_H-M   'P 1'
#
loop_
_entity.id
_entity.type
_entity.pdbx_description
1 polymer ?
#
loop_
_entity_poly.entity_id
_entity_poly.type
_entity_poly.pdbx_seq_one_letter_code
_entity_poly.pdbx_strand_id
1 'polypeptide(L)' 'AEPVEALRVFLHGSKEVVSVSTEEYLVGVLACEMSPAFHEEALKAQAVASHTYFLCKQNEQKTSPNPDLKGADIS' A
#
# COMPACT_ATOMS: atom_id res chain seq x y z
N ALA A 1 9.44 5.44 -20.09
CA ALA A 1 9.46 4.98 -18.69
C ALA A 1 8.14 4.26 -18.46
N GLU A 2 8.19 3.01 -17.99
CA GLU A 2 7.00 2.34 -17.49
C GLU A 2 6.37 3.24 -16.40
N PRO A 3 5.03 3.36 -16.33
CA PRO A 3 4.42 4.12 -15.25
C PRO A 3 4.84 3.49 -13.92
N VAL A 4 5.45 4.29 -13.05
CA VAL A 4 5.73 3.85 -11.67
C VAL A 4 4.39 3.54 -11.04
N GLU A 5 4.19 2.28 -10.68
CA GLU A 5 2.95 1.84 -10.04
C GLU A 5 2.83 2.58 -8.70
N ALA A 6 1.73 3.32 -8.57
CA ALA A 6 1.54 4.25 -7.46
C ALA A 6 0.20 3.97 -6.78
N LEU A 7 0.24 4.04 -5.46
CA LEU A 7 -0.87 3.77 -4.56
C LEU A 7 -1.39 5.09 -4.00
N ARG A 8 -2.71 5.31 -4.07
CA ARG A 8 -3.35 6.45 -3.41
C ARG A 8 -3.75 6.08 -2.00
N VAL A 9 -3.22 6.79 -1.01
CA VAL A 9 -3.46 6.56 0.41
C VAL A 9 -4.18 7.75 1.02
N PHE A 10 -5.29 7.50 1.71
CA PHE A 10 -6.01 8.53 2.46
C PHE A 10 -5.43 8.70 3.87
N LEU A 11 -4.75 9.80 4.12
CA LEU A 11 -4.18 10.10 5.43
C LEU A 11 -5.25 10.66 6.37
N HIS A 12 -5.63 9.89 7.38
CA HIS A 12 -6.65 10.27 8.35
C HIS A 12 -6.31 11.52 9.16
N GLY A 13 -5.02 11.76 9.44
CA GLY A 13 -4.53 12.91 10.21
C GLY A 13 -4.66 14.24 9.46
N SER A 14 -4.24 14.29 8.20
CA SER A 14 -4.32 15.51 7.37
C SER A 14 -5.60 15.60 6.54
N LYS A 15 -6.38 14.51 6.43
CA LYS A 15 -7.58 14.38 5.57
C LYS A 15 -7.27 14.53 4.08
N GLU A 16 -6.07 14.17 3.67
CA GLU A 16 -5.59 14.27 2.28
C GLU A 16 -5.38 12.90 1.65
N VAL A 17 -5.50 12.85 0.31
CA VAL A 17 -5.10 11.68 -0.47
C VAL A 17 -3.72 11.94 -1.06
N VAL A 18 -2.76 11.10 -0.73
CA VAL A 18 -1.38 11.18 -1.24
C VAL A 18 -1.09 10.03 -2.17
N SER A 19 -0.22 10.24 -3.15
CA SER A 19 0.28 9.19 -4.03
C SER A 19 1.64 8.73 -3.52
N VAL A 20 1.78 7.44 -3.24
CA VAL A 20 3.02 6.82 -2.74
C VAL A 20 3.46 5.78 -3.78
N SER A 21 4.77 5.67 -4.03
CA SER A 21 5.26 4.60 -4.89
C SER A 21 5.07 3.24 -4.23
N THR A 22 4.93 2.17 -5.02
CA THR A 22 4.86 0.80 -4.48
C THR A 22 6.05 0.47 -3.59
N GLU A 23 7.25 0.92 -3.94
CA GLU A 23 8.47 0.67 -3.15
C GLU A 23 8.40 1.34 -1.77
N GLU A 24 8.10 2.64 -1.72
CA GLU A 24 7.97 3.38 -0.46
C GLU A 24 6.89 2.80 0.44
N TYR A 25 5.77 2.38 -0.16
CA TYR A 25 4.70 1.71 0.55
C TYR A 25 5.18 0.40 1.18
N LEU A 26 5.84 -0.47 0.40
CA LEU A 26 6.32 -1.76 0.90
C LEU A 26 7.36 -1.59 2.00
N VAL A 27 8.31 -0.66 1.85
CA VAL A 27 9.29 -0.35 2.90
C VAL A 27 8.60 0.12 4.18
N GLY A 28 7.61 1.00 4.06
CA GLY A 28 6.83 1.48 5.20
C GLY A 28 6.05 0.36 5.90
N VAL A 29 5.36 -0.49 5.13
CA VAL A 29 4.61 -1.63 5.68
C VAL A 29 5.54 -2.60 6.40
N LEU A 30 6.66 -2.97 5.79
CA LEU A 30 7.61 -3.89 6.43
C LEU A 30 8.17 -3.31 7.72
N ALA A 31 8.50 -2.01 7.73
CA ALA A 31 9.01 -1.34 8.92
C ALA A 31 7.98 -1.26 10.07
N CYS A 32 6.68 -1.21 9.74
CA CYS A 32 5.60 -1.17 10.73
C CYS A 32 5.18 -2.55 11.23
N GLU A 33 5.17 -3.57 10.36
CA GLU A 33 4.61 -4.90 10.65
C GLU A 33 5.67 -5.92 11.08
N MET A 34 6.94 -5.73 10.71
CA MET A 34 7.99 -6.70 10.96
C MET A 34 9.19 -6.08 11.67
N SER A 35 9.79 -6.86 12.59
CA SER A 35 11.10 -6.52 13.11
C SER A 35 12.16 -6.72 12.02
N PRO A 36 13.12 -5.79 11.87
CA PRO A 36 14.23 -5.96 10.92
C PRO A 36 15.15 -7.13 11.27
N ALA A 37 15.04 -7.68 12.49
CA ALA A 37 15.78 -8.87 12.92
C ALA A 37 15.17 -10.18 12.42
N PHE A 38 14.02 -10.14 11.74
CA PHE A 38 13.42 -11.35 11.17
C PHE A 38 14.26 -11.87 10.01
N HIS A 39 14.10 -13.17 9.73
CA HIS A 39 14.79 -13.80 8.62
C HIS A 39 14.43 -13.12 7.29
N GLU A 40 15.40 -12.98 6.39
CA GLU A 40 15.23 -12.28 5.12
C GLU A 40 14.04 -12.85 4.30
N GLU A 41 13.90 -14.17 4.25
CA GLU A 41 12.77 -14.82 3.58
C GLU A 41 11.40 -14.49 4.20
N ALA A 42 11.33 -14.20 5.50
CA ALA A 42 10.10 -13.74 6.12
C ALA A 42 9.77 -12.31 5.68
N LEU A 43 10.78 -11.43 5.59
CA LEU A 43 10.61 -10.07 5.07
C LEU A 43 10.15 -10.10 3.60
N LYS A 44 10.75 -10.96 2.77
CA LYS A 44 10.33 -11.18 1.38
C LYS A 44 8.89 -11.68 1.28
N ALA A 45 8.51 -12.66 2.10
CA ALA A 45 7.16 -13.19 2.13
C ALA A 45 6.13 -12.10 2.47
N GLN A 46 6.42 -11.26 3.47
CA GLN A 46 5.55 -10.14 3.83
C GLN A 46 5.49 -9.07 2.74
N ALA A 47 6.60 -8.77 2.06
CA ALA A 47 6.60 -7.84 0.94
C ALA A 47 5.66 -8.31 -0.18
N VAL A 48 5.74 -9.59 -0.55
CA VAL A 48 4.83 -10.18 -1.54
C VAL A 48 3.38 -10.16 -1.08
N ALA A 49 3.12 -10.51 0.19
CA ALA A 49 1.76 -10.48 0.75
C ALA A 49 1.17 -9.05 0.75
N SER A 50 1.97 -8.06 1.16
CA SER A 50 1.57 -6.65 1.21
C SER A 50 1.31 -6.08 -0.18
N HIS A 51 2.15 -6.45 -1.16
CA HIS A 51 1.95 -6.08 -2.56
C HIS A 51 0.67 -6.68 -3.13
N THR A 52 0.41 -7.95 -2.84
CA THR A 52 -0.82 -8.64 -3.26
C THR A 52 -2.05 -7.95 -2.68
N TYR A 53 -2.03 -7.62 -1.39
CA TYR A 53 -3.11 -6.89 -0.73
C TYR A 53 -3.36 -5.53 -1.38
N PHE A 54 -2.29 -4.78 -1.66
CA PHE A 54 -2.37 -3.50 -2.38
C PHE A 54 -3.12 -3.64 -3.70
N LEU A 55 -2.71 -4.58 -4.56
CA LEU A 55 -3.34 -4.79 -5.86
C LEU A 55 -4.82 -5.19 -5.72
N CYS A 56 -5.15 -6.06 -4.75
CA CYS A 56 -6.53 -6.41 -4.46
C CYS A 56 -7.36 -5.18 -4.08
N LYS A 57 -6.86 -4.32 -3.19
CA LYS A 57 -7.56 -3.09 -2.78
C LYS A 57 -7.73 -2.09 -3.91
N GLN A 58 -6.69 -1.92 -4.73
CA GLN A 58 -6.79 -1.05 -5.89
C GLN A 58 -7.85 -1.56 -6.88
N ASN A 59 -7.92 -2.88 -7.11
CA ASN A 59 -8.94 -3.47 -7.98
C ASN A 59 -10.36 -3.37 -7.38
N GLU A 60 -10.49 -3.59 -6.07
CA GLU A 60 -11.75 -3.39 -5.35
C GLU A 60 -12.25 -1.94 -5.51
N GLN A 61 -11.39 -0.93 -5.32
CA GLN A 61 -11.80 0.47 -5.48
C GLN A 61 -12.11 0.86 -6.93
N LYS A 62 -11.48 0.23 -7.92
CA LYS A 62 -11.83 0.43 -9.34
C LYS A 62 -13.22 -0.14 -9.69
N THR A 63 -13.62 -1.23 -9.05
CA THR A 63 -14.87 -1.97 -9.36
C THR A 63 -16.04 -1.56 -8.47
N SER A 64 -15.78 -1.21 -7.21
CA SER A 64 -16.76 -0.80 -6.21
C SER A 64 -16.14 0.28 -5.29
N PRO A 65 -16.12 1.54 -5.74
CA PRO A 65 -15.49 2.63 -4.99
C PRO A 65 -16.15 2.87 -3.63
N ASN A 66 -15.34 2.99 -2.58
CA ASN A 66 -15.79 3.40 -1.26
C ASN A 66 -15.70 4.94 -1.14
N PRO A 67 -16.83 5.65 -0.95
CA PRO A 67 -16.84 7.11 -0.78
C PRO A 67 -15.99 7.61 0.39
N ASP A 68 -15.85 6.82 1.46
CA ASP A 68 -15.10 7.21 2.66
C ASP A 68 -13.60 7.34 2.41
N LEU A 69 -13.08 6.65 1.39
CA LEU A 69 -11.67 6.72 0.98
C LEU A 69 -11.36 7.97 0.15
N LYS A 70 -12.35 8.80 -0.17
CA LYS A 70 -12.18 10.06 -0.93
C LYS A 70 -11.38 9.89 -2.24
N GLY A 71 -11.53 8.75 -2.91
CA GLY A 71 -10.81 8.42 -4.15
C GLY A 71 -9.43 7.78 -3.97
N ALA A 72 -9.02 7.50 -2.73
CA ALA A 72 -7.86 6.66 -2.43
C ALA A 72 -8.16 5.18 -2.64
N ASP A 73 -7.10 4.37 -2.77
CA ASP A 73 -7.20 2.91 -2.87
C ASP A 73 -7.22 2.26 -1.47
N ILE A 74 -6.52 2.87 -0.50
CA ILE A 74 -6.48 2.51 0.93
C ILE A 74 -6.41 3.76 1.82
N SER A 75 -6.43 3.60 3.14
CA SER A 75 -6.42 4.69 4.15
C SER A 75 -5.62 4.37 5.40
#